data_AF-A0A5C1B3E1-F1
#
_entry.id   AF-A0A5C1B3E1-F1
#
_cell.length_a   1.000
_cell.length_b   1.000
_cell.length_c   1.000
_cell.angle_alpha   90.00
_cell.angle_beta   90.00
_cell.angle_gamma   90.00
#
_symmetry.space_group_name_H-M   'P 1'
#
loop_
_entity.id
_entity.type
_entity.pdbx_description
1 polymer ?
#
loop_
_entity_poly.entity_id
_entity_poly.type
_entity_poly.pdbx_seq_one_letter_code
_entity_poly.pdbx_strand_id
1 'polypeptide(L)' 'MKKLIIRNPDECVAATKRVQALSGAASGSEQERELKALSDAIKVYEDSIAMMRGVGRKASEQPEEGVSDTTGQE' A
#
# COMPACT_ATOMS: atom_id res chain seq x y z
N MET A 1 8.28 17.36 -10.99
CA MET A 1 7.53 16.20 -11.54
C MET A 1 6.37 15.92 -10.59
N LYS A 2 5.13 15.80 -11.10
CA LYS A 2 3.96 15.47 -10.26
C LYS A 2 4.14 14.06 -9.70
N LYS A 3 3.89 13.86 -8.40
CA LYS A 3 3.99 12.56 -7.73
C LYS A 3 2.88 11.66 -8.28
N LEU A 4 3.24 10.51 -8.84
CA LEU A 4 2.26 9.51 -9.31
C LEU A 4 1.67 8.82 -8.07
N ILE A 5 0.35 8.77 -7.96
CA ILE A 5 -0.36 8.18 -6.82
C ILE A 5 -1.46 7.27 -7.37
N ILE A 6 -1.45 6.00 -6.97
CA ILE A 6 -2.47 5.01 -7.30
C ILE A 6 -3.45 4.95 -6.12
N ARG A 7 -4.74 5.11 -6.40
CA ARG A 7 -5.80 5.21 -5.37
C ARG A 7 -6.77 4.04 -5.42
N ASN A 8 -6.84 3.33 -6.54
CA ASN A 8 -7.80 2.27 -6.77
C ASN A 8 -7.16 1.10 -7.56
N PRO A 9 -7.79 -0.09 -7.56
CA PRO A 9 -7.22 -1.26 -8.23
C PRO A 9 -7.14 -1.11 -9.75
N ASP A 10 -8.08 -0.39 -10.39
CA ASP A 10 -8.03 -0.13 -11.83
C ASP A 10 -6.80 0.69 -12.25
N GLU A 11 -6.46 1.71 -11.47
CA GLU A 11 -5.24 2.51 -11.64
C GLU A 11 -3.98 1.65 -11.44
N CYS A 12 -4.02 0.72 -10.48
CA CYS A 12 -2.93 -0.23 -10.27
C CYS A 12 -2.74 -1.12 -11.51
N VAL A 13 -3.81 -1.69 -12.04
CA VAL A 13 -3.78 -2.52 -13.26
C VAL A 13 -3.27 -1.72 -14.46
N ALA A 14 -3.73 -0.49 -14.62
CA ALA A 14 -3.28 0.40 -15.68
C ALA A 14 -1.77 0.71 -15.56
N ALA A 15 -1.30 1.00 -14.34
CA ALA A 15 0.11 1.24 -14.07
C ALA A 15 0.96 -0.01 -14.38
N THR A 16 0.53 -1.20 -13.98
CA THR A 16 1.23 -2.47 -14.27
C THR A 16 1.32 -2.76 -15.76
N LYS A 17 0.25 -2.49 -16.53
CA LYS A 17 0.28 -2.61 -18.00
C LYS A 17 1.29 -1.63 -18.62
N ARG A 18 1.36 -0.42 -18.08
CA ARG A 18 2.30 0.61 -18.57
C ARG A 18 3.74 0.27 -18.24
N VAL A 19 4.03 -0.26 -17.05
CA VAL A 19 5.36 -0.80 -16.70
C VAL A 19 5.78 -1.90 -17.67
N GLN A 20 4.88 -2.83 -18.02
CA GLN A 20 5.16 -3.86 -19.02
C GLN A 20 5.45 -3.27 -20.41
N ALA A 21 4.69 -2.26 -20.83
CA ALA A 21 4.92 -1.59 -22.11
C ALA A 21 6.25 -0.80 -22.15
N LEU A 22 6.73 -0.34 -20.99
CA LEU A 22 8.01 0.35 -20.83
C LEU A 22 9.17 -0.62 -20.54
N SER A 23 8.90 -1.93 -20.48
CA SER A 23 9.93 -2.95 -20.25
C SER A 23 10.89 -2.97 -21.44
N GLY A 24 12.16 -2.67 -21.18
CA GLY A 24 13.17 -2.47 -22.24
C GLY A 24 13.44 -1.01 -22.59
N ALA A 25 12.91 -0.04 -21.83
CA ALA A 25 13.32 1.36 -21.94
C ALA A 25 14.84 1.52 -21.82
N ALA A 26 15.42 2.34 -22.70
CA ALA A 26 16.85 2.61 -22.69
C ALA A 26 17.26 3.32 -21.38
N SER A 27 18.42 2.96 -20.82
CA SER A 27 18.85 3.56 -19.56
C SER A 27 19.09 5.06 -19.67
N GLY A 28 18.63 5.80 -18.66
CA GLY A 28 18.67 7.26 -18.64
C GLY A 28 17.59 7.96 -19.47
N SER A 29 16.74 7.21 -20.20
CA SER A 29 15.60 7.76 -20.94
C SER A 29 14.50 8.27 -20.02
N GLU A 30 13.63 9.12 -20.55
CA GLU A 30 12.41 9.54 -19.83
C GLU A 30 11.50 8.35 -19.52
N GLN A 31 11.51 7.33 -20.38
CA GLN A 31 10.76 6.09 -20.19
C GLN A 31 11.27 5.28 -18.98
N GLU A 32 12.59 5.24 -18.73
CA GLU A 32 13.14 4.61 -17.52
C GLU A 32 12.72 5.37 -16.25
N ARG A 33 12.70 6.70 -16.31
CA ARG A 33 12.23 7.53 -15.19
C ARG A 33 10.73 7.31 -14.92
N GLU A 34 9.92 7.21 -15.97
CA GLU A 34 8.50 6.89 -15.88
C GLU A 34 8.29 5.50 -15.30
N LEU A 35 9.04 4.49 -15.77
CA LEU A 35 8.99 3.11 -15.26
C LEU A 35 9.30 3.06 -13.77
N LYS A 36 10.34 3.78 -13.33
CA LYS A 36 10.71 3.86 -11.91
C LYS A 36 9.61 4.51 -11.07
N ALA A 37 9.02 5.60 -11.56
CA ALA A 37 7.92 6.28 -10.86
C ALA A 37 6.64 5.42 -10.77
N LEU A 38 6.30 4.68 -11.84
CA LEU A 38 5.18 3.73 -11.85
C LEU A 38 5.41 2.58 -10.88
N SER A 39 6.62 2.00 -10.88
CA SER A 39 6.97 0.88 -9.99
C SER A 39 6.91 1.29 -8.51
N ASP A 40 7.39 2.49 -8.18
CA ASP A 40 7.32 3.04 -6.82
C ASP A 40 5.86 3.23 -6.37
N ALA A 41 5.02 3.83 -7.23
CA ALA A 41 3.62 4.05 -6.92
C ALA A 41 2.82 2.74 -6.73
N ILE A 42 3.10 1.71 -7.55
CA ILE A 42 2.48 0.38 -7.41
C ILE A 42 2.84 -0.20 -6.05
N LYS A 43 4.13 -0.18 -5.69
CA LYS A 43 4.60 -0.70 -4.41
C LYS A 43 3.95 0.01 -3.22
N VAL A 44 3.85 1.34 -3.25
CA VAL A 44 3.19 2.11 -2.18
C VAL A 44 1.71 1.70 -2.03
N TYR A 45 1.02 1.47 -3.14
CA TYR A 45 -0.37 1.02 -3.11
C TYR A 45 -0.51 -0.41 -2.55
N GLU A 46 0.35 -1.33 -2.98
CA GLU A 46 0.39 -2.71 -2.46
C GLU A 46 0.72 -2.74 -0.96
N ASP A 47 1.70 -1.97 -0.52
CA ASP A 47 2.07 -1.82 0.89
C ASP A 47 0.89 -1.27 1.71
N SER A 48 0.16 -0.29 1.17
CA SER A 48 -1.05 0.26 1.82
C SER A 48 -2.15 -0.79 1.97
N ILE A 49 -2.40 -1.61 0.95
CA ILE A 49 -3.36 -2.73 1.03
C ILE A 49 -2.89 -3.77 2.06
N ALA A 50 -1.60 -4.12 2.04
CA ALA A 50 -1.02 -5.08 2.98
C ALA A 50 -1.16 -4.60 4.43
N MET A 51 -0.92 -3.31 4.70
CA MET A 51 -1.15 -2.71 6.01
C MET A 51 -2.63 -2.79 6.42
N MET A 52 -3.58 -2.44 5.55
CA MET A 52 -5.01 -2.56 5.87
C MET A 52 -5.41 -4.01 6.18
N ARG A 53 -4.90 -4.99 5.42
CA ARG A 53 -5.16 -6.42 5.67
C ARG A 53 -4.50 -6.93 6.95
N GLY A 54 -3.32 -6.42 7.29
CA GLY A 54 -2.61 -6.77 8.54
C GLY A 54 -3.26 -6.17 9.79
N VAL A 55 -3.77 -4.93 9.70
CA VAL A 55 -4.52 -4.28 10.78
C VAL A 55 -5.86 -4.98 11.03
N GLY A 56 -6.55 -5.46 9.98
CA GLY A 56 -7.79 -6.24 10.14
C GLY A 56 -7.62 -7.54 10.94
N ARG A 57 -6.43 -8.16 10.90
CA ARG A 57 -6.12 -9.33 11.75
C ARG A 57 -5.88 -8.93 13.21
N LYS A 58 -5.12 -7.86 13.46
CA LYS A 58 -4.87 -7.36 14.82
C LYS A 58 -6.11 -6.81 15.52
N ALA A 59 -7.07 -6.25 14.77
CA ALA A 59 -8.34 -5.79 15.33
C ALA A 59 -9.27 -6.94 15.78
N SER A 60 -9.04 -8.16 15.27
CA SER A 60 -9.73 -9.38 15.71
C SER A 60 -9.03 -10.06 16.91
N GLU A 61 -7.85 -9.57 17.28
CA GLU A 61 -7.12 -9.95 18.50
C GLU A 61 -7.22 -8.80 19.51
N GLN A 62 -8.44 -8.37 19.84
CA GLN A 62 -8.64 -7.70 21.12
C GLN A 62 -8.61 -8.80 22.18
N PRO A 63 -7.58 -8.87 23.07
CA PRO A 63 -7.82 -9.49 24.36
C PRO A 63 -8.93 -8.66 24.99
N GLU A 64 -10.03 -9.30 25.37
CA GLU A 64 -11.04 -8.67 26.21
C GLU A 64 -10.30 -8.02 27.37
N GLU A 65 -10.36 -6.69 27.39
CA GLU A 65 -9.97 -5.88 28.52
C GLU A 65 -10.73 -6.46 29.71
N GLY A 66 -10.03 -7.26 30.52
CA GLY A 66 -10.49 -7.66 31.82
C GLY A 66 -10.64 -6.39 32.63
N VAL A 67 -11.83 -5.79 32.57
CA VAL A 67 -12.33 -4.87 33.57
C VAL A 67 -12.26 -5.62 34.90
N SER A 68 -11.17 -5.44 35.62
CA SER A 68 -11.11 -5.72 37.05
C SER A 68 -11.95 -4.66 37.75
N ASP A 69 -13.26 -4.86 37.71
CA ASP A 69 -14.21 -4.35 38.68
C ASP A 69 -13.85 -4.96 40.05
N THR A 70 -12.96 -4.30 40.78
CA THR A 70 -12.91 -4.45 42.24
C THR A 70 -13.05 -3.07 42.87
N THR A 71 -14.30 -2.60 42.82
CA THR A 71 -15.10 -2.24 44.00
C THR A 71 -14.29 -1.79 45.21
N GLY A 72 -14.40 -0.49 45.50
CA GLY A 72 -14.03 0.05 46.79
C GLY A 72 -14.74 -0.68 47.93
N GLN A 73 -13.99 -0.94 48.99
CA GLN A 73 -14.54 -1.16 50.32
C GLN A 73 -13.89 -0.16 51.26
N GLU A 74 -14.78 0.34 52.12
CA GLU A 74 -14.64 1.42 53.10
C GLU A 74 -13.70 1.06 54.26
#